data_AF-A0A073JT15-F1
#
_entry.id   AF-A0A073JT15-F1
#
_cell.length_a   1.000
_cell.length_b   1.000
_cell.length_c   1.000
_cell.angle_alpha   90.00
_cell.angle_beta   90.00
_cell.angle_gamma   90.00
#
_symmetry.space_group_name_H-M   'P 1'
#
loop_
_entity.id
_entity.type
_entity.pdbx_description
1 polymer ?
#
loop_
_entity_poly.entity_id
_entity_poly.type
_entity_poly.pdbx_seq_one_letter_code
_entity_poly.pdbx_strand_id
1 'polypeptide(L)'
;MFDQTKKKRVIVMTILSAILCSALVIVSSLSPLAHTGEAVNKFGTLGMWASLGMVLAFYLIPLAIYAAGFSAMRFIMALFCVIGILMNIVTLLAALGLNADNIILLAISIAGIIVNIIWFSVAFKSKGRGYRYGA
;
A
#
# COMPACT_ATOMS: atom_id res chain seq x y z
N MET A 1 4.74 23.90 -13.13
CA MET A 1 5.23 24.03 -11.74
C MET A 1 4.63 22.91 -10.89
N PHE A 2 5.42 21.88 -10.56
CA PHE A 2 4.94 20.83 -9.65
C PHE A 2 4.65 21.46 -8.28
N ASP A 3 3.46 21.19 -7.75
CA ASP A 3 3.14 21.56 -6.38
C ASP A 3 3.99 20.70 -5.44
N GLN A 4 5.03 21.31 -4.87
CA GLN A 4 5.99 20.65 -3.98
C GLN A 4 5.30 20.05 -2.74
N THR A 5 4.21 20.66 -2.27
CA THR A 5 3.42 20.15 -1.14
C THR A 5 2.66 18.88 -1.55
N LYS A 6 2.08 18.85 -2.75
CA LYS A 6 1.43 17.63 -3.29
C LYS A 6 2.45 16.51 -3.50
N LYS A 7 3.63 16.83 -4.04
CA LYS A 7 4.71 15.86 -4.25
C LYS A 7 5.15 15.22 -2.93
N LYS A 8 5.43 16.03 -1.90
CA LYS A 8 5.78 15.55 -0.55
C LYS A 8 4.69 14.66 0.06
N ARG A 9 3.41 15.05 -0.05
CA ARG A 9 2.29 14.25 0.46
C ARG A 9 2.17 12.88 -0.21
N VAL A 10 2.31 12.83 -1.54
CA VAL A 10 2.31 11.55 -2.27
C VAL A 10 3.47 10.66 -1.81
N ILE A 11 4.66 11.22 -1.63
CA ILE A 11 5.83 10.47 -1.15
C ILE A 11 5.57 9.89 0.25
N VAL A 12 5.12 10.72 1.20
CA VAL A 12 4.84 10.27 2.58
C VAL A 12 3.75 9.19 2.61
N MET A 13 2.66 9.37 1.86
CA MET A 13 1.58 8.38 1.80
C MET A 13 2.03 7.07 1.16
N THR A 14 2.95 7.13 0.19
CA THR A 14 3.53 5.93 -0.44
C THR A 14 4.38 5.14 0.54
N ILE A 15 5.24 5.84 1.30
CA ILE A 15 6.07 5.21 2.33
C ILE A 15 5.17 4.58 3.41
N LEU A 16 4.13 5.28 3.85
CA LEU A 16 3.17 4.75 4.82
C LEU A 16 2.46 3.49 4.30
N SER A 17 2.02 3.49 3.03
CA SER A 17 1.41 2.31 2.39
C SER A 17 2.40 1.14 2.29
N ALA A 18 3.67 1.41 1.96
CA ALA A 18 4.72 0.38 1.90
C ALA A 18 4.98 -0.25 3.28
N ILE A 19 5.02 0.55 4.34
CA ILE A 19 5.18 0.08 5.72
C ILE A 19 4.00 -0.79 6.12
N LEU A 20 2.77 -0.36 5.85
CA LEU A 20 1.56 -1.14 6.16
C LEU A 20 1.49 -2.45 5.39
N CYS A 21 1.86 -2.45 4.11
CA CYS A 21 1.89 -3.66 3.29
C CYS A 21 2.99 -4.63 3.78
N SER A 22 4.14 -4.11 4.17
CA SER A 22 5.22 -4.88 4.80
C SER A 22 4.79 -5.49 6.13
N ALA A 23 4.10 -4.71 6.97
CA ALA A 23 3.55 -5.18 8.23
C ALA A 23 2.49 -6.28 8.01
N LEU A 24 1.64 -6.16 6.98
CA LEU A 24 0.67 -7.17 6.60
C LEU A 24 1.36 -8.51 6.27
N VAL A 25 2.45 -8.50 5.48
CA VAL A 25 3.21 -9.71 5.14
C VAL A 25 3.77 -10.38 6.39
N ILE A 26 4.34 -9.61 7.32
CA ILE A 26 4.93 -10.13 8.55
C ILE A 26 3.83 -10.73 9.45
N VAL A 27 2.75 -9.97 9.68
CA VAL A 27 1.67 -10.38 10.60
C VAL A 27 0.85 -11.54 10.04
N SER A 28 0.60 -11.57 8.72
CA SER A 28 -0.04 -12.73 8.08
C SER A 28 0.81 -13.99 8.22
N SER A 29 2.14 -13.88 8.09
CA SER A 29 3.08 -15.00 8.29
C SER A 29 3.16 -15.48 9.75
N LEU A 30 2.75 -14.65 10.72
CA LEU A 30 2.63 -15.00 12.15
C LEU A 30 1.23 -15.49 12.53
N SER A 31 0.24 -15.25 11.67
CA SER A 31 -1.17 -15.59 11.93
C SER A 31 -1.50 -17.03 11.51
N PRO A 32 -2.66 -17.57 11.92
CA PRO A 32 -3.13 -18.88 11.48
C PRO A 32 -3.19 -19.05 9.96
N LEU A 33 -3.21 -17.94 9.19
CA LEU A 33 -3.17 -17.96 7.73
C LEU A 33 -1.92 -18.67 7.19
N ALA A 34 -0.79 -18.65 7.92
CA ALA A 34 0.45 -19.33 7.50
C ALA A 34 0.33 -20.86 7.41
N HIS A 35 -0.73 -21.45 7.96
CA HIS A 35 -0.99 -22.89 7.96
C HIS A 35 -2.05 -23.33 6.95
N THR A 36 -2.60 -22.39 6.17
CA THR A 36 -3.70 -22.67 5.23
C THR A 36 -3.28 -23.32 3.91
N GLY A 37 -1.97 -23.39 3.62
CA GLY A 37 -1.45 -24.06 2.43
C GLY A 37 0.08 -24.21 2.44
N GLU A 38 0.59 -25.14 1.63
CA GLU A 38 2.03 -25.45 1.53
C GLU A 38 2.85 -24.30 0.94
N ALA A 39 2.23 -23.46 0.10
CA ALA A 39 2.86 -22.32 -0.57
C ALA A 39 2.72 -20.99 0.19
N VAL A 40 2.22 -21.00 1.44
CA VAL A 40 2.00 -19.78 2.22
C VAL A 40 3.27 -19.36 2.96
N ASN A 41 3.52 -18.06 3.01
CA ASN A 41 4.66 -17.49 3.71
C ASN A 41 4.58 -17.81 5.21
N LYS A 42 5.58 -18.55 5.71
CA LYS A 42 5.77 -18.77 7.14
C LYS A 42 6.79 -17.79 7.69
N PHE A 43 6.60 -17.37 8.93
CA PHE A 43 7.52 -16.45 9.57
C PHE A 43 8.97 -16.98 9.56
N GLY A 44 9.92 -16.11 9.22
CA GLY A 44 11.35 -16.44 9.18
C GLY A 44 11.79 -17.24 7.95
N THR A 45 10.90 -17.61 7.04
CA THR A 45 11.27 -18.31 5.80
C THR A 45 11.85 -17.38 4.74
N LEU A 46 12.68 -17.94 3.85
CA LEU A 46 13.25 -17.22 2.71
C LEU A 46 12.15 -16.65 1.81
N GLY A 47 11.01 -17.34 1.68
CA GLY A 47 9.82 -16.85 0.96
C GLY A 47 9.23 -15.57 1.56
N MET A 48 9.12 -15.48 2.90
CA MET A 48 8.67 -14.27 3.57
C MET A 48 9.62 -13.09 3.27
N TRP A 49 10.93 -13.27 3.45
CA TRP A 49 11.91 -12.21 3.18
C TRP A 49 11.95 -11.79 1.72
N ALA A 50 11.84 -12.74 0.78
CA ALA A 50 11.76 -12.46 -0.65
C ALA A 50 10.50 -11.64 -0.99
N SER A 51 9.35 -12.01 -0.43
CA SER A 51 8.10 -11.25 -0.62
C SER A 51 8.19 -9.83 -0.06
N LEU A 52 8.81 -9.66 1.11
CA LEU A 52 9.05 -8.35 1.72
C LEU A 52 9.96 -7.49 0.83
N GLY A 53 11.07 -8.06 0.36
CA GLY A 53 11.99 -7.38 -0.56
C GLY A 53 11.31 -6.98 -1.87
N MET A 54 10.44 -7.84 -2.40
CA MET A 54 9.69 -7.57 -3.63
C MET A 54 8.65 -6.46 -3.44
N VAL A 55 7.91 -6.45 -2.33
CA VAL A 55 6.98 -5.36 -1.99
C VAL A 55 7.74 -4.04 -1.89
N LEU A 56 8.88 -4.01 -1.19
CA LEU A 56 9.70 -2.81 -1.08
C LEU A 56 10.22 -2.34 -2.44
N ALA A 57 10.70 -3.24 -3.29
CA ALA A 57 11.15 -2.89 -4.63
C ALA A 57 10.02 -2.26 -5.46
N PHE A 58 8.82 -2.85 -5.45
CA PHE A 58 7.67 -2.33 -6.17
C PHE A 58 7.18 -0.97 -5.64
N TYR A 59 7.37 -0.66 -4.36
CA TYR A 59 7.02 0.66 -3.83
C TYR A 59 8.13 1.70 -4.05
N LEU A 60 9.40 1.32 -3.83
CA LEU A 60 10.53 2.26 -3.85
C LEU A 60 10.95 2.65 -5.27
N ILE A 61 10.91 1.74 -6.24
CA ILE A 61 11.34 2.03 -7.62
C ILE A 61 10.44 3.09 -8.28
N PRO A 62 9.10 2.94 -8.35
CA PRO A 62 8.25 3.98 -8.93
C PRO A 62 8.29 5.28 -8.12
N LEU A 63 8.47 5.18 -6.79
CA LEU A 63 8.58 6.34 -5.92
C LEU A 63 9.85 7.15 -6.22
N ALA A 64 10.99 6.50 -6.43
CA ALA A 64 12.24 7.15 -6.82
C ALA A 64 12.10 7.85 -8.17
N ILE A 65 11.46 7.21 -9.15
CA ILE A 65 11.23 7.80 -10.47
C ILE A 65 10.22 8.97 -10.41
N TYR A 66 9.18 8.86 -9.58
CA TYR A 66 8.25 9.97 -9.29
C TYR A 66 8.99 11.14 -8.61
N ALA A 67 9.90 10.85 -7.68
CA ALA A 67 10.74 11.85 -7.02
C ALA A 67 11.71 12.53 -8.00
N ALA A 68 12.19 11.83 -9.03
CA ALA A 68 13.00 12.39 -10.10
C ALA A 68 12.22 13.33 -11.05
N GLY A 69 10.89 13.37 -10.98
CA GLY A 69 10.05 14.35 -11.67
C GLY A 69 9.09 13.79 -12.73
N PHE A 70 9.07 12.47 -12.93
CA PHE A 70 8.14 11.84 -13.88
C PHE A 70 6.74 11.71 -13.27
N SER A 71 5.85 12.67 -13.59
CA SER A 71 4.46 12.67 -13.10
C SER A 71 3.66 11.44 -13.53
N ALA A 72 4.02 10.81 -14.66
CA ALA A 72 3.35 9.61 -15.16
C ALA A 72 3.46 8.41 -14.20
N MET A 73 4.49 8.36 -13.36
CA MET A 73 4.70 7.27 -12.39
C MET A 73 3.55 7.16 -11.37
N ARG A 74 2.78 8.23 -11.17
CA ARG A 74 1.57 8.18 -10.31
C ARG A 74 0.55 7.14 -10.78
N PHE A 75 0.51 6.80 -12.08
CA PHE A 75 -0.40 5.78 -12.60
C PHE A 75 0.08 4.36 -12.26
N ILE A 76 1.39 4.12 -12.33
CA ILE A 76 1.98 2.83 -11.92
C ILE A 76 1.79 2.63 -10.41
N MET A 77 2.05 3.67 -9.62
CA MET A 77 1.81 3.63 -8.18
C MET A 77 0.33 3.42 -7.85
N ALA A 78 -0.58 3.98 -8.64
CA ALA A 78 -2.01 3.73 -8.50
C ALA A 78 -2.37 2.26 -8.74
N LEU A 79 -1.79 1.61 -9.75
CA LEU A 79 -1.98 0.17 -9.97
C LEU A 79 -1.53 -0.65 -8.76
N PHE A 80 -0.37 -0.35 -8.19
CA PHE A 80 0.10 -1.00 -6.97
C PHE A 80 -0.79 -0.73 -5.76
N CYS A 81 -1.38 0.46 -5.68
CA CYS A 81 -2.34 0.82 -4.66
C CYS A 81 -3.63 -0.02 -4.77
N VAL A 82 -4.14 -0.29 -6.00
CA VAL A 82 -5.28 -1.21 -6.22
C VAL A 82 -4.92 -2.64 -5.79
N ILE A 83 -3.75 -3.13 -6.22
CA ILE A 83 -3.28 -4.48 -5.85
C ILE A 83 -3.15 -4.59 -4.32
N GLY A 84 -2.60 -3.56 -3.67
CA GLY A 84 -2.51 -3.48 -2.22
C GLY A 84 -3.88 -3.55 -1.54
N ILE A 85 -4.88 -2.81 -2.03
CA ILE A 85 -6.26 -2.89 -1.51
C ILE A 85 -6.80 -4.32 -1.66
N LEU A 86 -6.64 -4.93 -2.84
CA LEU A 86 -7.11 -6.29 -3.09
C LEU A 86 -6.45 -7.30 -2.12
N MET A 87 -5.13 -7.20 -1.90
CA MET A 87 -4.42 -8.06 -0.94
C MET A 87 -4.93 -7.89 0.50
N ASN A 88 -5.21 -6.65 0.93
CA ASN A 88 -5.76 -6.39 2.27
C ASN A 88 -7.18 -6.94 2.40
N ILE A 89 -8.02 -6.81 1.37
CA ILE A 89 -9.40 -7.36 1.37
C ILE A 89 -9.36 -8.88 1.45
N VAL A 90 -8.56 -9.54 0.62
CA VAL A 90 -8.45 -11.01 0.64
C VAL A 90 -7.94 -11.50 1.98
N THR A 91 -6.91 -10.85 2.54
CA THR A 91 -6.39 -11.17 3.87
C THR A 91 -7.45 -10.98 4.96
N LEU A 92 -8.22 -9.89 4.90
CA LEU A 92 -9.29 -9.61 5.85
C LEU A 92 -10.40 -10.68 5.80
N LEU A 93 -10.85 -11.04 4.60
CA LEU A 93 -11.87 -12.07 4.41
C LEU A 93 -11.36 -13.45 4.86
N ALA A 94 -10.11 -13.79 4.57
CA ALA A 94 -9.49 -15.02 5.04
C ALA A 94 -9.38 -15.06 6.57
N ALA A 95 -8.99 -13.96 7.21
CA ALA A 95 -8.92 -13.86 8.66
C ALA A 95 -10.29 -14.05 9.32
N LEU A 96 -11.33 -13.42 8.78
CA LEU A 96 -12.70 -13.57 9.28
C LEU A 96 -13.24 -14.98 9.05
N GLY A 97 -13.01 -15.57 7.88
CA GLY A 97 -13.48 -16.92 7.55
C GLY A 97 -12.83 -18.03 8.40
N LEU A 98 -11.61 -17.79 8.90
CA LEU A 98 -10.91 -18.70 9.80
C LEU A 98 -11.23 -18.47 11.28
N ASN A 99 -12.13 -17.54 11.61
CA ASN A 99 -12.34 -17.04 12.98
C ASN A 99 -11.01 -16.71 13.67
N ALA A 100 -10.08 -16.10 12.91
CA ALA A 100 -8.80 -15.72 13.47
C ALA A 100 -9.03 -14.53 14.41
N ASP A 101 -8.94 -14.77 15.72
CA ASP A 101 -8.96 -13.75 16.78
C ASP A 101 -7.70 -12.84 16.77
N ASN A 102 -7.07 -12.68 15.61
CA ASN A 102 -5.88 -11.87 15.43
C ASN A 102 -6.29 -10.43 15.12
N ILE A 103 -6.66 -9.70 16.18
CA ILE A 103 -7.07 -8.28 16.14
C ILE A 103 -6.03 -7.41 15.42
N ILE A 104 -4.74 -7.74 15.55
CA ILE A 104 -3.64 -7.01 14.90
C ILE A 104 -3.71 -7.17 13.37
N LEU A 105 -3.95 -8.39 12.88
CA LEU A 105 -4.10 -8.66 11.44
C LEU A 105 -5.30 -7.90 10.85
N LEU A 106 -6.43 -7.90 11.57
CA LEU A 106 -7.63 -7.16 11.18
C LEU A 106 -7.36 -5.64 11.14
N ALA A 107 -6.75 -5.10 12.19
CA ALA A 107 -6.43 -3.68 12.30
C ALA A 107 -5.48 -3.21 11.19
N ILE A 108 -4.42 -3.98 10.91
CA ILE A 108 -3.46 -3.66 9.84
C ILE A 108 -4.14 -3.73 8.46
N SER A 109 -5.01 -4.74 8.24
CA SER A 109 -5.73 -4.89 6.96
C SER A 109 -6.65 -3.69 6.70
N ILE A 110 -7.41 -3.26 7.72
CA ILE A 110 -8.30 -2.10 7.62
C ILE A 110 -7.49 -0.81 7.42
N ALA A 111 -6.43 -0.61 8.21
CA ALA A 111 -5.54 0.55 8.07
C ALA A 111 -4.90 0.60 6.67
N GLY A 112 -4.46 -0.54 6.14
CA GLY A 112 -3.92 -0.69 4.79
C GLY A 112 -4.91 -0.25 3.71
N ILE A 113 -6.18 -0.67 3.81
CA ILE A 113 -7.24 -0.24 2.89
C ILE A 113 -7.44 1.27 2.96
N ILE A 114 -7.59 1.82 4.17
CA ILE A 114 -7.84 3.26 4.38
C ILE A 114 -6.68 4.09 3.80
N VAL A 115 -5.42 3.74 4.11
CA VAL A 115 -4.26 4.48 3.62
C VAL A 115 -4.18 4.44 2.09
N ASN A 116 -4.45 3.30 1.47
CA ASN A 116 -4.46 3.20 0.02
C ASN A 116 -5.60 4.04 -0.61
N ILE A 117 -6.80 4.05 -0.03
CA ILE A 117 -7.91 4.92 -0.49
C ILE A 117 -7.55 6.42 -0.36
N ILE A 118 -6.97 6.81 0.78
CA ILE A 118 -6.50 8.19 1.00
C ILE A 118 -5.40 8.55 -0.01
N TRP A 119 -4.50 7.61 -0.33
CA TRP A 119 -3.45 7.80 -1.31
C TRP A 119 -4.03 8.17 -2.69
N PHE A 120 -5.07 7.47 -3.17
CA PHE A 120 -5.76 7.81 -4.42
C PHE A 120 -6.28 9.24 -4.41
N SER A 121 -6.95 9.61 -3.33
CA SER A 121 -7.46 10.96 -3.16
C SER A 121 -6.32 11.99 -3.24
N VAL A 122 -5.21 11.77 -2.54
CA VAL A 122 -4.05 12.68 -2.55
C VAL A 122 -3.38 12.76 -3.93
N ALA A 123 -3.22 11.63 -4.61
CA ALA A 123 -2.55 11.55 -5.91
C ALA A 123 -3.36 12.24 -7.02
N PHE A 124 -4.68 12.00 -7.05
CA PHE A 124 -5.56 12.45 -8.13
C PHE A 124 -6.36 13.70 -7.83
N LYS A 125 -6.34 14.25 -6.60
CA LYS A 125 -7.01 15.53 -6.31
C LYS A 125 -6.54 16.59 -7.31
N SER A 126 -7.47 17.05 -8.14
CA SER A 126 -7.26 18.17 -9.04
C SER A 126 -7.26 19.45 -8.20
N LYS A 127 -6.34 20.38 -8.46
CA LYS A 127 -6.52 21.74 -7.96
C LYS A 127 -7.75 22.28 -8.70
N GLY A 128 -8.83 22.51 -7.96
CA GLY A 128 -9.98 23.23 -8.50
C GLY A 128 -9.47 24.47 -9.20
N ARG A 129 -9.81 24.64 -10.48
CA ARG A 129 -9.57 25.89 -11.20
C ARG A 129 -10.40 26.96 -10.49
N GLY A 130 -9.78 27.64 -9.52
CA GLY A 130 -10.28 28.93 -9.06
C GLY A 130 -10.20 29.86 -10.27
N TYR A 131 -11.34 30.10 -10.91
CA TYR A 131 -11.49 31.08 -11.97
C TYR A 131 -11.04 32.44 -11.41
N ARG A 132 -9.85 32.89 -11.83
CA ARG A 132 -9.48 34.30 -11.78
C ARG A 132 -10.20 34.98 -12.94
N TYR A 133 -11.40 35.49 -12.69
CA TYR A 133 -12.02 36.48 -13.57
C TYR A 133 -11.87 37.82 -12.85
N GLY A 134 -10.85 38.55 -13.27
CA GLY A 134 -10.53 39.89 -12.84
C GLY A 134 -9.76 40.53 -13.99
N ALA A 135 -10.52 40.97 -14.99
CA ALA A 135 -10.13 41.88 -16.05
C ALA A 135 -11.26 42.89 -16.19
#